data_AF-A0A8C2HEI4-F1
#
_entry.id   AF-A0A8C2HEI4-F1
#
_cell.length_a   1.000
_cell.length_b   1.000
_cell.length_c   1.000
_cell.angle_alpha   90.00
_cell.angle_beta   90.00
_cell.angle_gamma   90.00
#
_symmetry.space_group_name_H-M   'P 1'
#
loop_
_entity.id
_entity.type
_entity.pdbx_description
1 polymer ?
#
loop_
_entity_poly.entity_id
_entity_poly.type
_entity_poly.pdbx_seq_one_letter_code
_entity_poly.pdbx_strand_id
1 'polypeptide(L)'
;MWFLAVLWASCLLMGTHAQSSTSFRRANAGNGRCQYTFTVDSPTEASCPSPGSSPEMEALKSRLGVLEALVARLIGGDVLSVSSQGSGSQSGLQDSYKQVMGENAQLQREKQRLDRQVQNLQQRMEELRQEAESLRSRPCMQQPPPRVLNKQLRFISHQIVFWQRFATTLYIYPAWHYENPGYQELSAVVTEVSAPNLEGPADISGCGDLVWVQEPEVHRKADGIAGKYGVWMQDPEATEPYASEMVWRIDAVGSEVRQLFGYENMDQLSQGFPTKVLLLPESMESTGATMYRGSFYYQRRLSRTLLRYDLLSESIAARRDLPHAGFHGQFPYSWGGYTDIDLAVDENGLWAIYSTDKAKGAIMISQLDPDNLEVKGTWETKIRKSSVANAFMICGKMYTVASYTSPNTTINYMYDTATSQGKTISVPFKNRFRYNSMVDFNPAQRKLYAWDNYYMVTYNVRLGKQE
;
A
#
# COMPACT_ATOMS: atom_id res chain seq x y z
N MET A 1 -57.14 44.87 -21.77
CA MET A 1 -55.78 44.87 -21.16
C MET A 1 -55.17 43.49 -21.34
N TRP A 2 -54.69 43.23 -22.54
CA TRP A 2 -54.24 41.94 -23.06
C TRP A 2 -52.75 42.06 -23.40
N PHE A 3 -51.92 42.44 -22.42
CA PHE A 3 -50.47 42.59 -22.61
C PHE A 3 -49.62 42.29 -21.36
N LEU A 4 -50.22 41.79 -20.27
CA LEU A 4 -49.48 41.51 -19.02
C LEU A 4 -49.50 40.02 -18.58
N ALA A 5 -50.07 39.12 -19.36
CA ALA A 5 -50.11 37.69 -19.06
C ALA A 5 -49.04 36.85 -19.80
N VAL A 6 -48.20 37.46 -20.64
CA VAL A 6 -47.20 36.74 -21.48
C VAL A 6 -45.79 36.76 -20.89
N LEU A 7 -45.54 37.52 -19.82
CA LEU A 7 -44.21 37.64 -19.20
C LEU A 7 -43.98 36.75 -17.96
N TRP A 8 -44.96 35.92 -17.59
CA TRP A 8 -44.84 34.96 -16.47
C TRP A 8 -44.82 33.48 -16.91
N ALA A 9 -44.86 33.21 -18.22
CA ALA A 9 -44.79 31.86 -18.78
C ALA A 9 -43.45 31.52 -19.46
N SER A 10 -42.43 32.40 -19.37
CA SER A 10 -41.10 32.18 -19.98
C SER A 10 -39.97 31.90 -18.98
N CYS A 11 -40.24 31.85 -17.68
CA CYS A 11 -39.23 31.51 -16.64
C CYS A 11 -39.39 30.11 -16.02
N LEU A 12 -40.25 29.24 -16.56
CA LEU A 12 -40.43 27.86 -16.09
C LEU A 12 -39.90 26.78 -17.05
N LEU A 13 -39.03 27.15 -18.00
CA LEU A 13 -38.40 26.21 -18.96
C LEU A 13 -36.87 26.30 -19.04
N MET A 14 -36.20 26.84 -18.03
CA MET A 14 -34.74 26.78 -17.89
C MET A 14 -34.40 26.34 -16.46
N GLY A 15 -34.63 25.06 -16.20
CA GLY A 15 -34.46 24.46 -14.87
C GLY A 15 -34.46 22.94 -14.94
N THR A 16 -33.82 22.36 -15.96
CA THR A 16 -33.52 20.93 -15.98
C THR A 16 -32.06 20.75 -15.55
N HIS A 17 -31.88 20.28 -14.32
CA HIS A 17 -30.69 19.59 -13.87
C HIS A 17 -30.21 18.63 -14.99
N ALA A 18 -29.02 18.87 -15.52
CA ALA A 18 -28.35 17.91 -16.38
C ALA A 18 -27.97 16.71 -15.51
N GLN A 19 -28.83 15.68 -15.49
CA GLN A 19 -28.47 14.35 -15.01
C GLN A 19 -27.51 13.74 -16.03
N SER A 20 -26.22 13.70 -15.69
CA SER A 20 -25.23 12.84 -16.36
C SER A 20 -25.59 11.37 -16.09
N SER A 21 -26.47 10.82 -16.94
CA SER A 21 -26.81 9.40 -16.89
C SER A 21 -25.91 8.62 -17.83
N THR A 22 -25.12 7.71 -17.26
CA THR A 22 -24.38 6.70 -18.02
C THR A 22 -25.37 5.86 -18.80
N SER A 23 -25.29 5.86 -20.13
CA SER A 23 -26.19 5.08 -20.97
C SER A 23 -25.47 3.84 -21.51
N PHE A 24 -26.10 2.68 -21.33
CA PHE A 24 -25.67 1.41 -21.90
C PHE A 24 -26.65 1.00 -23.00
N ARG A 25 -26.14 0.78 -24.21
CA ARG A 25 -26.97 0.40 -25.36
C ARG A 25 -26.41 -0.84 -26.03
N ARG A 26 -27.27 -1.85 -26.21
CA ARG A 26 -26.98 -3.07 -26.97
C ARG A 26 -27.63 -2.95 -28.35
N ALA A 27 -26.84 -3.10 -29.40
CA ALA A 27 -27.32 -3.17 -30.78
C ALA A 27 -26.84 -4.47 -31.43
N ASN A 28 -27.72 -5.10 -32.23
CA ASN A 28 -27.39 -6.31 -32.96
C ASN A 28 -26.94 -5.90 -34.37
N ALA A 29 -25.67 -6.11 -34.70
CA ALA A 29 -25.22 -6.02 -36.08
C ALA A 29 -25.70 -7.30 -36.78
N GLY A 30 -26.42 -7.17 -37.90
CA GLY A 30 -27.08 -8.28 -38.61
C GLY A 30 -26.16 -9.37 -39.20
N ASN A 31 -24.93 -9.51 -38.70
CA ASN A 31 -23.95 -10.54 -39.04
C ASN A 31 -23.71 -11.53 -37.87
N GLY A 32 -24.60 -11.59 -36.88
CA GLY A 32 -24.50 -12.53 -35.76
C GLY A 32 -23.57 -12.08 -34.63
N ARG A 33 -23.15 -10.81 -34.58
CA ARG A 33 -22.41 -10.24 -33.44
C ARG A 33 -23.23 -9.17 -32.71
N CYS A 34 -23.28 -9.29 -31.38
CA CYS A 34 -23.84 -8.25 -30.51
C CYS A 34 -22.78 -7.16 -30.27
N GLN A 35 -23.15 -5.90 -30.51
CA GLN A 35 -22.34 -4.74 -30.18
C GLN A 35 -22.90 -4.06 -28.93
N TYR A 36 -22.02 -3.84 -27.95
CA TYR A 36 -22.36 -3.16 -26.71
C TYR A 36 -21.63 -1.82 -26.68
N THR A 37 -22.37 -0.73 -26.50
CA THR A 37 -21.83 0.63 -26.45
C THR A 37 -22.18 1.22 -25.09
N PHE A 38 -21.17 1.68 -24.37
CA PHE A 38 -21.33 2.45 -23.15
C PHE A 38 -20.61 3.78 -23.30
N THR A 39 -21.21 4.85 -22.79
CA THR A 39 -20.58 6.17 -22.69
C THR A 39 -20.05 6.35 -21.28
N VAL A 40 -18.77 6.70 -21.18
CA VAL A 40 -18.10 7.12 -19.94
C VAL A 40 -17.56 8.53 -20.16
N ASP A 41 -17.62 9.35 -19.12
CA ASP A 41 -17.15 10.72 -19.18
C ASP A 41 -15.64 10.78 -19.48
N SER A 42 -15.25 11.67 -20.39
CA SER A 42 -13.86 11.88 -20.76
C SER A 42 -13.07 12.46 -19.57
N PRO A 43 -11.85 11.96 -19.28
CA PRO A 43 -11.02 12.49 -18.19
C PRO A 43 -10.55 13.94 -18.44
N THR A 44 -10.84 14.53 -19.60
CA THR A 44 -10.47 15.92 -19.93
C THR A 44 -11.62 16.93 -19.79
N GLU A 45 -12.82 16.52 -19.36
CA GLU A 45 -13.97 17.44 -19.24
C GLU A 45 -14.71 17.38 -17.89
N ALA A 46 -14.11 16.79 -16.85
CA ALA A 46 -14.54 17.04 -15.48
C ALA A 46 -13.98 18.40 -15.00
N SER A 47 -14.69 19.46 -15.36
CA SER A 47 -14.77 20.78 -14.70
C SER A 47 -13.54 21.24 -13.91
N CYS A 48 -12.77 22.13 -14.51
CA CYS A 48 -11.90 23.04 -13.76
C CYS A 48 -12.70 23.70 -12.61
N PRO A 49 -12.23 23.70 -11.35
CA PRO A 49 -12.76 24.63 -10.38
C PRO A 49 -12.42 26.04 -10.87
N SER A 50 -13.41 26.94 -10.88
CA SER A 50 -13.15 28.36 -11.12
C SER A 50 -12.03 28.84 -10.19
N PRO A 51 -11.15 29.76 -10.64
CA PRO A 51 -10.00 30.17 -9.86
C PRO A 51 -10.46 30.95 -8.63
N GLY A 52 -10.55 30.24 -7.49
CA GLY A 52 -10.87 30.85 -6.21
C GLY A 52 -11.77 30.03 -5.30
N SER A 53 -11.42 28.77 -4.99
CA SER A 53 -11.82 28.12 -3.72
C SER A 53 -11.24 26.71 -3.63
N SER A 54 -10.07 26.60 -2.99
CA SER A 54 -9.73 25.34 -2.34
C SER A 54 -10.68 25.17 -1.13
N PRO A 55 -11.17 23.96 -0.81
CA PRO A 55 -11.94 23.72 0.41
C PRO A 55 -11.17 24.14 1.67
N GLU A 56 -9.83 24.12 1.64
CA GLU A 56 -9.00 24.69 2.72
C GLU A 56 -9.05 26.22 2.75
N MET A 57 -9.17 26.89 1.60
CA MET A 57 -9.28 28.36 1.49
C MET A 57 -10.65 28.87 1.95
N GLU A 58 -11.72 28.12 1.68
CA GLU A 58 -13.06 28.44 2.19
C GLU A 58 -13.19 28.14 3.69
N ALA A 59 -12.55 27.07 4.18
CA ALA A 59 -12.40 26.85 5.62
C ALA A 59 -11.60 27.99 6.28
N LEU A 60 -10.51 28.46 5.67
CA LEU A 60 -9.71 29.60 6.14
C LEU A 60 -10.50 30.92 6.09
N LYS A 61 -11.27 31.19 5.04
CA LYS A 61 -12.16 32.36 4.97
C LYS A 61 -13.25 32.31 6.04
N SER A 62 -13.85 31.15 6.28
CA SER A 62 -14.87 31.00 7.33
C SER A 62 -14.27 31.27 8.72
N ARG A 63 -13.05 30.77 8.98
CA ARG A 63 -12.32 31.05 10.24
C ARG A 63 -11.90 32.51 10.35
N LEU A 64 -11.48 33.13 9.24
CA LEU A 64 -11.15 34.56 9.19
C LEU A 64 -12.38 35.43 9.45
N GLY A 65 -13.54 35.10 8.87
CA GLY A 65 -14.79 35.83 9.11
C GLY A 65 -15.29 35.73 10.55
N VAL A 66 -15.10 34.58 11.21
CA VAL A 66 -15.40 34.42 12.65
C VAL A 66 -14.42 35.26 13.51
N LEU A 67 -13.14 35.30 13.14
CA LEU A 67 -12.13 36.13 13.79
C LEU A 67 -12.42 37.63 13.62
N GLU A 68 -12.79 38.08 12.42
CA GLU A 68 -13.19 39.46 12.16
C GLU A 68 -14.45 39.84 12.94
N ALA A 69 -15.42 38.93 13.08
CA ALA A 69 -16.61 39.15 13.90
C ALA A 69 -16.30 39.21 15.42
N LEU A 70 -15.36 38.41 15.91
CA LEU A 70 -14.89 38.44 17.29
C LEU A 70 -14.11 39.72 17.59
N VAL A 71 -13.25 40.16 16.67
CA VAL A 71 -12.51 41.42 16.75
C VAL A 71 -13.47 42.61 16.69
N ALA A 72 -14.48 42.57 15.82
CA ALA A 72 -15.53 43.60 15.76
C ALA A 72 -16.35 43.70 17.05
N ARG A 73 -16.64 42.57 17.72
CA ARG A 73 -17.29 42.55 19.05
C ARG A 73 -16.41 43.06 20.19
N LEU A 74 -15.09 42.93 20.08
CA LEU A 74 -14.14 43.48 21.06
C LEU A 74 -13.90 44.98 20.87
N ILE A 75 -14.04 45.49 19.64
CA ILE A 75 -13.90 46.91 19.31
C ILE A 75 -15.23 47.66 19.50
N GLY A 76 -16.36 47.01 19.24
CA GLY A 76 -17.70 47.52 19.52
C GLY A 76 -18.10 47.21 20.96
N GLY A 77 -17.60 48.02 21.90
CA GLY A 77 -17.94 47.89 23.31
C GLY A 77 -19.46 47.97 23.54
N ASP A 78 -20.02 46.88 24.05
CA ASP A 78 -21.31 46.91 24.75
C ASP A 78 -21.03 46.75 26.25
N VAL A 79 -21.36 47.80 26.97
CA VAL A 79 -21.14 47.99 28.40
C VAL A 79 -22.16 47.13 29.15
N LEU A 80 -21.72 46.02 29.73
CA LEU A 80 -22.36 45.48 30.92
C LEU A 80 -21.30 45.24 32.00
N SER A 81 -21.44 46.04 33.04
CA SER A 81 -20.61 46.17 34.22
C SER A 81 -20.42 44.84 34.96
N VAL A 82 -19.17 44.40 35.07
CA VAL A 82 -18.71 43.68 36.26
C VAL A 82 -17.46 44.40 36.78
N SER A 83 -17.58 44.81 38.04
CA SER A 83 -16.62 45.60 38.79
C SER A 83 -15.36 44.82 39.18
N SER A 84 -14.29 45.61 39.29
CA SER A 84 -13.18 45.53 40.26
C SER A 84 -11.85 44.87 39.84
N GLN A 85 -10.85 45.76 39.81
CA GLN A 85 -9.45 45.61 40.27
C GLN A 85 -8.49 44.68 39.51
N GLY A 86 -7.48 45.31 38.89
CA GLY A 86 -6.27 44.63 38.41
C GLY A 86 -5.49 45.47 37.39
N SER A 87 -4.78 46.50 37.84
CA SER A 87 -3.92 47.38 37.03
C SER A 87 -2.62 46.69 36.59
N GLY A 88 -2.74 45.67 35.74
CA GLY A 88 -1.59 44.94 35.17
C GLY A 88 -1.85 44.26 33.82
N SER A 89 -3.06 44.35 33.25
CA SER A 89 -3.45 43.57 32.06
C SER A 89 -3.39 44.32 30.72
N GLN A 90 -3.20 45.65 30.72
CA GLN A 90 -3.22 46.44 29.49
C GLN A 90 -1.92 46.36 28.67
N SER A 91 -0.75 46.20 29.31
CA SER A 91 0.53 46.09 28.59
C SER A 91 0.69 44.75 27.87
N GLY A 92 0.31 43.64 28.52
CA GLY A 92 0.40 42.30 27.93
C GLY A 92 -0.49 42.09 26.72
N LEU A 93 -1.68 42.70 26.70
CA LEU A 93 -2.59 42.67 25.54
C LEU A 93 -2.01 43.45 24.35
N GLN A 94 -1.37 44.58 24.60
CA GLN A 94 -0.73 45.39 23.55
C GLN A 94 0.47 44.66 22.92
N ASP A 95 1.25 43.95 23.73
CA ASP A 95 2.41 43.18 23.26
C ASP A 95 1.98 41.92 22.50
N SER A 96 0.93 41.23 22.95
CA SER A 96 0.36 40.09 22.23
C SER A 96 -0.26 40.51 20.89
N TYR A 97 -0.91 41.68 20.82
CA TYR A 97 -1.40 42.25 19.55
C TYR A 97 -0.25 42.57 18.57
N LYS A 98 0.84 43.17 19.06
CA LYS A 98 2.03 43.44 18.22
C LYS A 98 2.67 42.15 17.70
N GLN A 99 2.72 41.11 18.52
CA GLN A 99 3.24 39.80 18.14
C GLN A 99 2.41 39.17 17.01
N VAL A 100 1.08 39.13 17.17
CA VAL A 100 0.17 38.58 16.15
C VAL A 100 0.25 39.35 14.84
N MET A 101 0.37 40.68 14.90
CA MET A 101 0.58 41.50 13.70
C MET A 101 1.91 41.20 12.98
N GLY A 102 2.96 40.89 13.75
CA GLY A 102 4.25 40.46 13.21
C GLY A 102 4.17 39.10 12.51
N GLU A 103 3.52 38.12 13.15
CA GLU A 103 3.31 36.77 12.60
C GLU A 103 2.45 36.81 11.33
N ASN A 104 1.39 37.63 11.31
CA ASN A 104 0.55 37.80 10.12
C ASN A 104 1.35 38.41 8.93
N ALA A 105 2.21 39.40 9.20
CA ALA A 105 3.08 39.99 8.18
C ALA A 105 4.16 39.01 7.68
N GLN A 106 4.56 38.03 8.49
CA GLN A 106 5.46 36.96 8.07
C GLN A 106 4.73 35.93 7.21
N LEU A 107 3.54 35.50 7.62
CA LEU A 107 2.71 34.56 6.85
C LEU A 107 2.32 35.11 5.49
N GLN A 108 2.05 36.42 5.38
CA GLN A 108 1.80 37.06 4.08
C GLN A 108 3.01 36.99 3.15
N ARG A 109 4.24 37.13 3.67
CA ARG A 109 5.47 36.98 2.89
C ARG A 109 5.70 35.55 2.44
N GLU A 110 5.44 34.58 3.31
CA GLU A 110 5.53 33.16 2.98
C GLU A 110 4.49 32.75 1.94
N LYS A 111 3.25 33.25 2.05
CA LYS A 111 2.21 33.04 1.04
C LYS A 111 2.65 33.55 -0.33
N GLN A 112 3.16 34.78 -0.41
CA GLN A 112 3.67 35.33 -1.67
C GLN A 112 4.85 34.52 -2.24
N ARG A 113 5.70 33.95 -1.37
CA ARG A 113 6.79 33.06 -1.79
C ARG A 113 6.26 31.75 -2.36
N LEU A 114 5.27 31.13 -1.71
CA LEU A 114 4.64 29.91 -2.19
C LEU A 114 3.90 30.15 -3.51
N ASP A 115 3.17 31.26 -3.65
CA ASP A 115 2.45 31.61 -4.88
C ASP A 115 3.43 31.69 -6.08
N ARG A 116 4.63 32.26 -5.87
CA ARG A 116 5.69 32.26 -6.90
C ARG A 116 6.21 30.86 -7.22
N GLN A 117 6.34 29.99 -6.23
CA GLN A 117 6.78 28.60 -6.45
C GLN A 117 5.74 27.81 -7.24
N VAL A 118 4.46 27.98 -6.92
CA VAL A 118 3.35 27.35 -7.64
C VAL A 118 3.32 27.81 -9.09
N GLN A 119 3.46 29.11 -9.36
CA GLN A 119 3.53 29.64 -10.73
C GLN A 119 4.72 29.05 -11.51
N ASN A 120 5.89 28.96 -10.89
CA ASN A 120 7.08 28.39 -11.52
C ASN A 120 6.88 26.90 -11.84
N LEU A 121 6.30 26.13 -10.91
CA LEU A 121 5.97 24.71 -11.14
C LEU A 121 4.94 24.53 -12.26
N GLN A 122 3.92 25.38 -12.32
CA GLN A 122 2.93 25.35 -13.39
C GLN A 122 3.57 25.62 -14.75
N GLN A 123 4.46 26.62 -14.83
CA GLN A 123 5.20 26.91 -16.06
C GLN A 123 6.06 25.71 -16.49
N ARG A 124 6.78 25.10 -15.55
CA ARG A 124 7.64 23.95 -15.82
C ARG A 124 6.86 22.70 -16.24
N MET A 125 5.66 22.52 -15.70
CA MET A 125 4.75 21.47 -16.14
C MET A 125 4.30 21.67 -17.58
N GLU A 126 4.00 22.90 -17.98
CA GLU A 126 3.61 23.22 -19.36
C GLU A 126 4.76 23.02 -20.34
N GLU A 127 5.99 23.41 -19.95
CA GLU A 127 7.20 23.14 -20.74
C GLU A 127 7.40 21.63 -20.97
N LEU A 128 7.29 20.82 -19.92
CA LEU A 128 7.41 19.36 -20.02
C LEU A 128 6.29 18.73 -20.86
N ARG A 129 5.09 19.30 -20.80
CA ARG A 129 3.96 18.86 -21.63
C ARG A 129 4.22 19.11 -23.11
N GLN A 130 4.70 20.30 -23.46
CA GLN A 130 5.06 20.64 -24.83
C GLN A 130 6.23 19.79 -25.35
N GLU A 131 7.21 19.50 -24.50
CA GLU A 131 8.31 18.60 -24.84
C GLU A 131 7.81 17.17 -25.10
N ALA A 132 6.90 16.65 -24.27
CA ALA A 132 6.30 15.33 -24.47
C ALA A 132 5.47 15.26 -25.77
N GLU A 133 4.73 16.31 -26.12
CA GLU A 133 4.00 16.41 -27.39
C GLU A 133 4.96 16.49 -28.60
N SER A 134 6.08 17.21 -28.47
CA SER A 134 7.14 17.24 -29.48
C SER A 134 7.79 15.87 -29.69
N LEU A 135 8.11 15.15 -28.62
CA LEU A 135 8.67 13.80 -28.70
C LEU A 135 7.67 12.81 -29.31
N ARG A 136 6.37 12.99 -29.06
CA ARG A 136 5.30 12.14 -29.60
C ARG A 136 5.05 12.37 -31.09
N SER A 137 5.34 13.57 -31.60
CA SER A 137 5.18 13.92 -33.02
C SER A 137 6.40 13.59 -33.89
N ARG A 138 7.53 13.19 -33.30
CA ARG A 138 8.68 12.69 -34.04
C ARG A 138 8.41 11.29 -34.61
N PRO A 139 8.52 11.07 -35.93
CA PRO A 139 8.42 9.73 -36.50
C PRO A 139 9.58 8.87 -35.98
N CYS A 140 9.27 7.68 -35.47
CA CYS A 140 10.29 6.67 -35.23
C CYS A 140 10.94 6.29 -36.58
N MET A 141 12.26 6.41 -36.69
CA MET A 141 13.00 5.85 -37.83
C MET A 141 12.84 4.34 -37.81
N GLN A 142 12.05 3.82 -38.76
CA GLN A 142 11.92 2.38 -38.95
C GLN A 142 13.25 1.84 -39.50
N GLN A 143 13.93 1.00 -38.72
CA GLN A 143 14.92 0.09 -39.30
C GLN A 143 14.18 -0.89 -40.23
N PRO A 144 14.69 -1.14 -41.45
CA PRO A 144 14.06 -2.09 -42.35
C PRO A 144 14.19 -3.52 -41.78
N PRO A 145 13.17 -4.38 -41.96
CA PRO A 145 13.20 -5.75 -41.45
C PRO A 145 14.20 -6.62 -42.24
N PRO A 146 14.79 -7.66 -41.61
CA PRO A 146 15.65 -8.59 -42.33
C PRO A 146 14.82 -9.37 -43.36
N ARG A 147 15.26 -9.38 -44.62
CA ARG A 147 14.64 -10.15 -45.71
C ARG A 147 14.89 -11.65 -45.50
N VAL A 148 13.82 -12.39 -45.24
CA VAL A 148 13.80 -13.86 -45.39
C VAL A 148 13.46 -14.20 -46.84
N LEU A 149 14.40 -14.80 -47.56
CA LEU A 149 14.21 -15.25 -48.95
C LEU A 149 13.57 -16.64 -48.95
N ASN A 150 12.26 -16.70 -49.19
CA ASN A 150 11.54 -17.95 -49.38
C ASN A 150 11.58 -18.35 -50.87
N LYS A 151 12.43 -19.33 -51.23
CA LYS A 151 12.42 -19.97 -52.56
C LYS A 151 11.63 -21.27 -52.47
N GLN A 152 10.40 -21.27 -52.99
CA GLN A 152 9.75 -22.50 -53.45
C GLN A 152 9.93 -22.63 -54.97
N LEU A 153 10.48 -23.77 -55.36
CA LEU A 153 10.72 -24.18 -56.73
C LEU A 153 9.41 -24.32 -57.52
N ARG A 154 9.39 -23.78 -58.73
CA ARG A 154 8.74 -24.42 -59.88
C ARG A 154 9.76 -24.54 -61.00
N PHE A 155 10.07 -25.80 -61.33
CA PHE A 155 10.75 -26.19 -62.55
C PHE A 155 9.88 -25.82 -63.77
N ILE A 156 10.52 -25.41 -64.87
CA ILE A 156 10.42 -26.08 -66.19
C ILE A 156 11.44 -25.46 -67.19
N SER A 157 12.24 -26.37 -67.74
CA SER A 157 12.85 -26.47 -69.08
C SER A 157 13.98 -25.54 -69.60
N HIS A 158 15.03 -26.25 -70.03
CA HIS A 158 15.85 -26.10 -71.25
C HIS A 158 17.04 -25.13 -71.26
N GLN A 159 18.26 -25.69 -71.20
CA GLN A 159 19.26 -25.79 -72.30
C GLN A 159 20.42 -24.79 -72.03
N ILE A 160 21.71 -25.00 -72.28
CA ILE A 160 22.54 -26.04 -72.92
C ILE A 160 24.02 -25.70 -72.64
N VAL A 161 24.87 -26.73 -72.52
CA VAL A 161 26.29 -26.84 -72.98
C VAL A 161 27.36 -25.95 -72.31
N PHE A 162 28.30 -26.52 -71.53
CA PHE A 162 29.53 -27.27 -71.90
C PHE A 162 30.75 -26.32 -72.01
N TRP A 163 31.80 -26.59 -71.22
CA TRP A 163 33.14 -26.91 -71.73
C TRP A 163 34.03 -27.36 -70.56
N GLN A 164 34.51 -28.59 -70.68
CA GLN A 164 35.65 -29.21 -69.97
C GLN A 164 36.93 -28.43 -70.37
N ARG A 165 38.12 -28.52 -69.76
CA ARG A 165 38.87 -29.67 -69.27
C ARG A 165 40.26 -29.11 -68.85
N PHE A 166 40.85 -29.55 -67.75
CA PHE A 166 42.22 -30.10 -67.68
C PHE A 166 42.48 -30.57 -66.24
N ALA A 167 43.21 -31.67 -66.14
CA ALA A 167 43.10 -32.66 -65.08
C ALA A 167 44.36 -32.78 -64.22
N THR A 168 44.15 -33.34 -63.02
CA THR A 168 45.07 -34.18 -62.21
C THR A 168 46.30 -33.47 -61.59
N THR A 169 46.56 -33.58 -60.27
CA THR A 169 46.73 -34.85 -59.52
C THR A 169 46.61 -34.62 -57.99
N LEU A 170 46.24 -35.70 -57.26
CA LEU A 170 46.39 -35.98 -55.81
C LEU A 170 45.33 -35.42 -54.83
N TYR A 171 44.29 -36.23 -54.56
CA TYR A 171 44.03 -36.94 -53.29
C TYR A 171 42.70 -37.70 -53.44
N ILE A 172 42.70 -39.01 -53.18
CA ILE A 172 41.52 -39.89 -53.19
C ILE A 172 41.33 -40.43 -51.77
N TYR A 173 40.15 -40.21 -51.18
CA TYR A 173 39.57 -40.98 -50.08
C TYR A 173 38.09 -41.27 -50.41
N PRO A 174 37.51 -42.37 -49.88
CA PRO A 174 36.15 -42.82 -50.21
C PRO A 174 35.07 -42.16 -49.34
N ALA A 175 33.85 -42.07 -49.88
CA ALA A 175 32.60 -41.87 -49.15
C ALA A 175 32.34 -43.06 -48.20
N TRP A 176 31.75 -42.95 -47.00
CA TRP A 176 30.56 -42.20 -46.59
C TRP A 176 30.55 -41.92 -45.07
N HIS A 177 29.73 -40.93 -44.67
CA HIS A 177 29.07 -40.72 -43.37
C HIS A 177 29.94 -40.46 -42.12
N TYR A 178 29.89 -39.22 -41.60
CA TYR A 178 29.55 -38.94 -40.20
C TYR A 178 29.36 -37.42 -39.97
N GLU A 179 28.30 -37.12 -39.22
CA GLU A 179 28.09 -36.07 -38.22
C GLU A 179 28.62 -34.63 -38.42
N ASN A 180 27.65 -33.72 -38.39
CA ASN A 180 27.77 -32.28 -38.29
C ASN A 180 28.22 -31.87 -36.86
N PRO A 181 29.00 -30.80 -36.67
CA PRO A 181 29.64 -30.47 -35.41
C PRO A 181 28.68 -29.80 -34.42
N GLY A 182 28.66 -30.37 -33.21
CA GLY A 182 28.63 -29.69 -31.91
C GLY A 182 27.78 -28.42 -31.76
N TYR A 183 26.51 -28.60 -31.45
CA TYR A 183 25.88 -27.79 -30.40
C TYR A 183 25.80 -28.66 -29.14
N GLN A 184 26.40 -28.18 -28.06
CA GLN A 184 26.24 -28.76 -26.74
C GLN A 184 24.87 -28.32 -26.22
N GLU A 185 23.85 -29.16 -26.39
CA GLU A 185 22.59 -29.00 -25.69
C GLU A 185 22.86 -29.13 -24.19
N LEU A 186 22.71 -28.03 -23.46
CA LEU A 186 22.48 -28.10 -22.02
C LEU A 186 21.04 -28.56 -21.82
N SER A 187 20.87 -29.88 -21.73
CA SER A 187 19.64 -30.49 -21.25
C SER A 187 19.50 -30.13 -19.78
N ALA A 188 18.72 -29.10 -19.47
CA ALA A 188 18.18 -28.95 -18.13
C ALA A 188 17.21 -30.11 -17.92
N VAL A 189 17.66 -31.14 -17.20
CA VAL A 189 16.76 -32.12 -16.61
C VAL A 189 15.90 -31.33 -15.63
N VAL A 190 14.72 -30.93 -16.08
CA VAL A 190 13.63 -30.61 -15.16
C VAL A 190 13.35 -31.91 -14.45
N THR A 191 13.87 -32.08 -13.25
CA THR A 191 13.23 -32.95 -12.27
C THR A 191 11.81 -32.44 -12.17
N GLU A 192 10.86 -33.16 -12.78
CA GLU A 192 9.45 -32.99 -12.51
C GLU A 192 9.28 -33.20 -11.00
N VAL A 193 9.34 -32.12 -10.24
CA VAL A 193 8.79 -32.10 -8.89
C VAL A 193 7.31 -32.28 -9.12
N SER A 194 6.80 -33.45 -8.77
CA SER A 194 5.38 -33.77 -8.87
C SER A 194 4.59 -32.58 -8.30
N ALA A 195 3.73 -32.00 -9.13
CA ALA A 195 2.79 -30.99 -8.66
C ALA A 195 2.08 -31.58 -7.43
N PRO A 196 2.05 -30.89 -6.28
CA PRO A 196 1.31 -31.41 -5.14
C PRO A 196 -0.14 -31.56 -5.60
N ASN A 197 -0.63 -32.80 -5.55
CA ASN A 197 -2.00 -33.17 -5.92
C ASN A 197 -2.96 -32.03 -5.56
N LEU A 198 -3.57 -31.44 -6.58
CA LEU A 198 -4.51 -30.33 -6.45
C LEU A 198 -5.86 -30.78 -5.87
N GLU A 199 -6.00 -32.07 -5.57
CA GLU A 199 -7.18 -32.66 -4.96
C GLU A 199 -6.75 -33.66 -3.87
N GLY A 200 -6.75 -33.20 -2.62
CA GLY A 200 -6.45 -33.96 -1.41
C GLY A 200 -6.77 -33.10 -0.19
N PRO A 201 -7.30 -33.66 0.90
CA PRO A 201 -8.08 -32.94 1.89
C PRO A 201 -7.29 -31.81 2.54
N ALA A 202 -7.91 -30.65 2.60
CA ALA A 202 -7.49 -29.48 3.35
C ALA A 202 -7.54 -29.77 4.86
N ASP A 203 -6.64 -30.61 5.35
CA ASP A 203 -6.42 -30.75 6.78
C ASP A 203 -5.01 -31.29 7.06
N ILE A 204 -4.05 -30.37 7.19
CA ILE A 204 -2.89 -30.65 8.04
C ILE A 204 -3.06 -29.72 9.23
N SER A 205 -3.83 -30.16 10.21
CA SER A 205 -4.07 -29.58 11.54
C SER A 205 -2.80 -29.50 12.40
N GLY A 206 -1.65 -29.21 11.80
CA GLY A 206 -0.36 -29.15 12.46
C GLY A 206 0.54 -28.04 11.91
N CYS A 207 1.57 -27.74 12.66
CA CYS A 207 2.63 -26.82 12.27
C CYS A 207 3.52 -27.40 11.17
N GLY A 208 4.09 -26.52 10.34
CA GLY A 208 4.83 -26.91 9.16
C GLY A 208 5.60 -25.75 8.52
N ASP A 209 6.27 -26.03 7.40
CA ASP A 209 6.96 -25.00 6.61
C ASP A 209 6.01 -24.34 5.62
N LEU A 210 6.03 -23.02 5.48
CA LEU A 210 5.27 -22.35 4.42
C LEU A 210 5.75 -22.81 3.04
N VAL A 211 4.87 -23.48 2.29
CA VAL A 211 5.18 -24.00 0.95
C VAL A 211 4.44 -23.26 -0.16
N TRP A 212 3.32 -22.61 0.17
CA TRP A 212 2.47 -21.95 -0.83
C TRP A 212 1.64 -20.82 -0.24
N VAL A 213 1.45 -19.77 -1.05
CA VAL A 213 0.60 -18.61 -0.77
C VAL A 213 -0.34 -18.42 -1.97
N GLN A 214 -1.64 -18.31 -1.72
CA GLN A 214 -2.65 -18.06 -2.76
C GLN A 214 -2.54 -16.65 -3.36
N GLU A 215 -3.26 -16.38 -4.45
CA GLU A 215 -3.50 -15.01 -4.88
C GLU A 215 -4.34 -14.22 -3.85
N PRO A 216 -4.16 -12.88 -3.75
CA PRO A 216 -4.83 -12.07 -2.75
C PRO A 216 -6.34 -11.95 -3.00
N GLU A 217 -7.11 -12.19 -1.94
CA GLU A 217 -8.53 -11.86 -1.85
C GLU A 217 -8.67 -10.42 -1.33
N VAL A 218 -9.45 -9.58 -2.02
CA VAL A 218 -9.62 -8.16 -1.67
C VAL A 218 -10.90 -7.99 -0.88
N HIS A 219 -10.80 -7.45 0.33
CA HIS A 219 -11.94 -7.25 1.23
C HIS A 219 -12.50 -5.84 1.18
N ARG A 220 -11.61 -4.84 1.19
CA ARG A 220 -12.00 -3.44 1.16
C ARG A 220 -10.87 -2.56 0.62
N LYS A 221 -11.25 -1.46 -0.02
CA LYS A 221 -10.37 -0.31 -0.26
C LYS A 221 -10.67 0.80 0.75
N ALA A 222 -9.66 1.40 1.36
CA ALA A 222 -9.83 2.56 2.22
C ALA A 222 -10.34 3.78 1.43
N ASP A 223 -11.25 4.54 2.03
CA ASP A 223 -12.00 5.60 1.35
C ASP A 223 -11.22 6.92 1.23
N GLY A 224 -10.25 7.17 2.12
CA GLY A 224 -9.53 8.44 2.23
C GLY A 224 -8.01 8.30 2.11
N ILE A 225 -7.34 9.44 1.94
CA ILE A 225 -5.87 9.53 1.88
C ILE A 225 -5.18 8.99 3.15
N ALA A 226 -5.89 9.01 4.28
CA ALA A 226 -5.42 8.46 5.54
C ALA A 226 -5.24 6.94 5.51
N GLY A 227 -5.87 6.25 4.55
CA GLY A 227 -5.75 4.82 4.36
C GLY A 227 -4.62 4.39 3.42
N LYS A 228 -3.60 5.22 3.17
CA LYS A 228 -2.51 4.79 2.27
C LYS A 228 -1.82 3.52 2.80
N TYR A 229 -1.54 3.51 4.09
CA TYR A 229 -1.02 2.37 4.84
C TYR A 229 -1.74 2.30 6.19
N GLY A 230 -1.86 1.10 6.72
CA GLY A 230 -2.64 0.80 7.90
C GLY A 230 -2.38 -0.63 8.37
N VAL A 231 -3.05 -0.98 9.46
CA VAL A 231 -3.08 -2.35 9.98
C VAL A 231 -4.53 -2.76 10.14
N TRP A 232 -4.82 -4.02 9.83
CA TRP A 232 -6.14 -4.59 10.02
C TRP A 232 -6.02 -6.05 10.44
N MET A 233 -6.88 -6.47 11.36
CA MET A 233 -6.63 -7.67 12.17
C MET A 233 -7.94 -8.34 12.56
N GLN A 234 -7.84 -9.63 12.85
CA GLN A 234 -8.77 -10.32 13.75
C GLN A 234 -7.95 -10.91 14.88
N ASP A 235 -8.52 -10.96 16.08
CA ASP A 235 -7.87 -11.62 17.22
C ASP A 235 -7.96 -13.14 17.04
N PRO A 236 -6.83 -13.86 16.94
CA PRO A 236 -6.84 -15.31 16.80
C PRO A 236 -7.36 -16.05 18.04
N GLU A 237 -7.32 -15.41 19.22
CA GLU A 237 -7.84 -15.95 20.48
C GLU A 237 -8.80 -14.94 21.12
N ALA A 238 -9.79 -14.48 20.34
CA ALA A 238 -10.76 -13.48 20.77
C ALA A 238 -11.44 -13.85 22.10
N THR A 239 -11.71 -12.83 22.91
CA THR A 239 -12.36 -12.97 24.22
C THR A 239 -13.62 -12.10 24.29
N GLU A 240 -14.61 -12.57 25.04
CA GLU A 240 -15.85 -11.82 25.30
C GLU A 240 -15.55 -10.41 25.82
N PRO A 241 -16.25 -9.36 25.34
CA PRO A 241 -17.50 -9.39 24.56
C PRO A 241 -17.30 -9.40 23.03
N TYR A 242 -16.06 -9.50 22.54
CA TYR A 242 -15.78 -9.43 21.10
C TYR A 242 -15.68 -10.83 20.50
N ALA A 243 -16.49 -11.11 19.48
CA ALA A 243 -16.47 -12.37 18.77
C ALA A 243 -15.19 -12.56 17.93
N SER A 244 -14.85 -13.81 17.60
CA SER A 244 -13.71 -14.14 16.73
C SER A 244 -13.82 -13.60 15.31
N GLU A 245 -15.03 -13.25 14.86
CA GLU A 245 -15.29 -12.65 13.55
C GLU A 245 -14.99 -11.14 13.53
N MET A 246 -14.89 -10.50 14.70
CA MET A 246 -14.66 -9.07 14.84
C MET A 246 -13.36 -8.67 14.14
N VAL A 247 -13.47 -7.73 13.19
CA VAL A 247 -12.34 -7.16 12.46
C VAL A 247 -12.01 -5.81 13.04
N TRP A 248 -10.72 -5.55 13.21
CA TRP A 248 -10.19 -4.30 13.71
C TRP A 248 -9.31 -3.63 12.67
N ARG A 249 -9.35 -2.31 12.59
CA ARG A 249 -8.61 -1.52 11.61
C ARG A 249 -8.04 -0.26 12.24
N ILE A 250 -6.83 0.10 11.84
CA ILE A 250 -6.21 1.39 12.12
C ILE A 250 -5.64 1.94 10.82
N ASP A 251 -5.99 3.18 10.53
CA ASP A 251 -5.39 3.96 9.46
C ASP A 251 -4.11 4.60 10.01
N ALA A 252 -2.94 4.24 9.48
CA ALA A 252 -1.65 4.57 10.08
C ALA A 252 -1.00 5.84 9.50
N VAL A 253 -1.72 6.58 8.65
CA VAL A 253 -1.26 7.87 8.12
C VAL A 253 -1.63 8.99 9.08
N GLY A 254 -0.63 9.66 9.63
CA GLY A 254 -0.81 10.85 10.47
C GLY A 254 0.19 10.93 11.60
N SER A 255 0.25 12.07 12.27
CA SER A 255 1.12 12.26 13.44
C SER A 255 0.51 11.73 14.74
N GLU A 256 -0.81 11.54 14.79
CA GLU A 256 -1.54 11.09 15.99
C GLU A 256 -2.49 9.93 15.65
N VAL A 257 -1.90 8.76 15.42
CA VAL A 257 -2.66 7.53 15.15
C VAL A 257 -3.18 6.97 16.48
N ARG A 258 -4.48 7.19 16.76
CA ARG A 258 -5.14 6.75 18.00
C ARG A 258 -6.48 6.05 17.80
N GLN A 259 -7.04 6.09 16.60
CA GLN A 259 -8.38 5.55 16.36
C GLN A 259 -8.29 4.09 15.93
N LEU A 260 -8.94 3.22 16.70
CA LEU A 260 -9.09 1.80 16.44
C LEU A 260 -10.55 1.53 16.07
N PHE A 261 -10.79 1.18 14.81
CA PHE A 261 -12.11 0.94 14.26
C PHE A 261 -12.44 -0.55 14.31
N GLY A 262 -13.56 -0.91 14.92
CA GLY A 262 -14.08 -2.27 15.00
C GLY A 262 -15.27 -2.49 14.07
N TYR A 263 -15.32 -3.66 13.46
CA TYR A 263 -16.37 -4.14 12.57
C TYR A 263 -16.78 -5.54 13.03
N GLU A 264 -18.08 -5.82 13.10
CA GLU A 264 -18.57 -7.12 13.60
C GLU A 264 -18.06 -8.33 12.80
N ASN A 265 -17.89 -8.16 11.49
CA ASN A 265 -17.42 -9.20 10.58
C ASN A 265 -16.89 -8.59 9.26
N MET A 266 -16.46 -9.46 8.33
CA MET A 266 -15.96 -9.06 7.01
C MET A 266 -17.02 -8.36 6.15
N ASP A 267 -18.31 -8.72 6.29
CA ASP A 267 -19.39 -8.07 5.55
C ASP A 267 -19.54 -6.61 6.00
N GLN A 268 -19.51 -6.36 7.31
CA GLN A 268 -19.55 -5.03 7.88
C GLN A 268 -18.32 -4.20 7.49
N LEU A 269 -17.13 -4.83 7.45
CA LEU A 269 -15.92 -4.22 6.89
C LEU A 269 -16.16 -3.80 5.43
N SER A 270 -16.71 -4.67 4.59
CA SER A 270 -16.96 -4.38 3.17
C SER A 270 -17.90 -3.19 2.96
N GLN A 271 -18.83 -2.95 3.89
CA GLN A 271 -19.71 -1.76 3.88
C GLN A 271 -18.99 -0.50 4.35
N GLY A 272 -18.13 -0.61 5.37
CA GLY A 272 -17.23 0.46 5.79
C GLY A 272 -17.67 1.26 6.99
N PHE A 273 -18.81 0.90 7.58
CA PHE A 273 -19.35 1.54 8.76
C PHE A 273 -18.85 0.79 10.00
N PRO A 274 -17.93 1.38 10.80
CA PRO A 274 -17.47 0.73 12.02
C PRO A 274 -18.61 0.64 13.03
N THR A 275 -18.73 -0.50 13.71
CA THR A 275 -19.70 -0.73 14.79
C THR A 275 -19.15 -0.27 16.14
N LYS A 276 -17.82 -0.19 16.27
CA LYS A 276 -17.12 0.31 17.46
C LYS A 276 -15.97 1.22 17.04
N VAL A 277 -15.73 2.28 17.81
CA VAL A 277 -14.52 3.10 17.69
C VAL A 277 -13.90 3.23 19.09
N LEU A 278 -12.67 2.77 19.22
CA LEU A 278 -11.86 2.89 20.43
C LEU A 278 -10.79 3.97 20.21
N LEU A 279 -10.50 4.72 21.28
CA LEU A 279 -9.46 5.75 21.26
C LEU A 279 -8.31 5.31 22.15
N LEU A 280 -7.15 5.05 21.54
CA LEU A 280 -5.94 4.70 22.24
C LEU A 280 -5.49 5.87 23.13
N PRO A 281 -5.18 5.64 24.42
CA PRO A 281 -4.69 6.68 25.33
C PRO A 281 -3.40 7.35 24.83
N GLU A 282 -2.57 6.57 24.15
CA GLU A 282 -1.29 6.99 23.59
C GLU A 282 -1.20 6.63 22.12
N SER A 283 -0.63 7.55 21.31
CA SER A 283 -0.48 7.36 19.87
C SER A 283 0.41 6.16 19.54
N MET A 284 0.02 5.47 18.48
CA MET A 284 0.79 4.42 17.83
C MET A 284 1.87 5.00 16.91
N GLU A 285 2.98 4.29 16.75
CA GLU A 285 4.12 4.68 15.90
C GLU A 285 4.03 4.17 14.46
N SER A 286 3.72 2.89 14.28
CA SER A 286 3.98 2.13 13.05
C SER A 286 2.74 1.36 12.57
N THR A 287 2.85 0.56 11.51
CA THR A 287 1.84 -0.42 11.07
C THR A 287 1.99 -1.80 11.73
N GLY A 288 2.99 -1.99 12.59
CA GLY A 288 3.36 -3.29 13.17
C GLY A 288 2.73 -3.55 14.53
N ALA A 289 1.41 -3.33 14.64
CA ALA A 289 0.65 -3.70 15.82
C ALA A 289 -0.05 -5.03 15.62
N THR A 290 -0.42 -5.70 16.71
CA THR A 290 -1.13 -6.97 16.66
C THR A 290 -2.25 -7.11 17.69
N MET A 291 -3.15 -8.08 17.49
CA MET A 291 -4.21 -8.42 18.44
C MET A 291 -4.05 -9.83 18.95
N TYR A 292 -4.20 -9.99 20.26
CA TYR A 292 -4.10 -11.30 20.90
C TYR A 292 -4.84 -11.32 22.24
N ARG A 293 -5.74 -12.28 22.44
CA ARG A 293 -6.39 -12.53 23.74
C ARG A 293 -7.10 -11.32 24.32
N GLY A 294 -7.90 -10.63 23.51
CA GLY A 294 -8.67 -9.44 23.90
C GLY A 294 -7.84 -8.18 24.07
N SER A 295 -6.56 -8.19 23.71
CA SER A 295 -5.66 -7.05 23.85
C SER A 295 -5.08 -6.62 22.50
N PHE A 296 -4.95 -5.31 22.34
CA PHE A 296 -4.25 -4.67 21.24
C PHE A 296 -2.82 -4.31 21.67
N TYR A 297 -1.84 -4.84 20.96
CA TYR A 297 -0.42 -4.65 21.24
C TYR A 297 0.19 -3.74 20.20
N TYR A 298 0.83 -2.66 20.64
CA TYR A 298 1.37 -1.68 19.72
C TYR A 298 2.57 -0.93 20.29
N GLN A 299 3.37 -0.36 19.39
CA GLN A 299 4.49 0.51 19.75
C GLN A 299 3.98 1.93 20.03
N ARG A 300 4.36 2.46 21.20
CA ARG A 300 4.12 3.86 21.57
C ARG A 300 4.95 4.79 20.68
N ARG A 301 4.30 5.84 20.19
CA ARG A 301 4.91 6.87 19.33
C ARG A 301 6.22 7.44 19.90
N LEU A 302 7.21 7.64 19.03
CA LEU A 302 8.55 8.18 19.31
C LEU A 302 9.30 7.42 20.42
N SER A 303 9.07 6.11 20.55
CA SER A 303 9.73 5.31 21.58
C SER A 303 9.89 3.85 21.17
N ARG A 304 10.71 3.12 21.91
CA ARG A 304 10.82 1.65 21.83
C ARG A 304 9.90 0.92 22.82
N THR A 305 8.92 1.64 23.37
CA THR A 305 8.01 1.13 24.39
C THR A 305 6.86 0.39 23.74
N LEU A 306 6.65 -0.86 24.12
CA LEU A 306 5.49 -1.66 23.79
C LEU A 306 4.37 -1.43 24.80
N LEU A 307 3.15 -1.37 24.31
CA LEU A 307 1.94 -1.21 25.11
C LEU A 307 0.98 -2.38 24.82
N ARG A 308 0.37 -2.90 25.89
CA ARG A 308 -0.79 -3.79 25.84
C ARG A 308 -2.00 -2.97 26.24
N TYR A 309 -2.91 -2.73 25.31
CA TYR A 309 -4.19 -2.08 25.54
C TYR A 309 -5.28 -3.14 25.62
N ASP A 310 -5.92 -3.26 26.79
CA ASP A 310 -7.00 -4.20 27.00
C ASP A 310 -8.31 -3.63 26.41
N LEU A 311 -8.93 -4.38 25.50
CA LEU A 311 -10.12 -3.92 24.77
C LEU A 311 -11.38 -3.90 25.64
N LEU A 312 -11.40 -4.66 26.74
CA LEU A 312 -12.54 -4.75 27.66
C LEU A 312 -12.53 -3.60 28.67
N SER A 313 -11.39 -3.37 29.32
CA SER A 313 -11.24 -2.26 30.27
C SER A 313 -10.92 -0.93 29.59
N GLU A 314 -10.69 -0.94 28.27
CA GLU A 314 -10.35 0.22 27.45
C GLU A 314 -9.15 1.02 28.02
N SER A 315 -8.14 0.31 28.53
CA SER A 315 -7.00 0.90 29.24
C SER A 315 -5.68 0.17 28.99
N ILE A 316 -4.55 0.84 29.29
CA ILE A 316 -3.22 0.22 29.17
C ILE A 316 -3.01 -0.76 30.32
N ALA A 317 -2.99 -2.05 30.01
CA ALA A 317 -2.79 -3.14 30.98
C ALA A 317 -1.31 -3.42 31.26
N ALA A 318 -0.43 -3.24 30.26
CA ALA A 318 1.01 -3.40 30.44
C ALA A 318 1.80 -2.44 29.56
N ARG A 319 3.00 -2.10 30.04
CA ARG A 319 3.97 -1.25 29.35
C ARG A 319 5.37 -1.81 29.58
N ARG A 320 6.15 -1.95 28.51
CA ARG A 320 7.56 -2.36 28.64
C ARG A 320 8.42 -1.82 27.50
N ASP A 321 9.63 -1.40 27.83
CA ASP A 321 10.63 -1.07 26.81
C ASP A 321 11.22 -2.33 26.20
N LEU A 322 11.26 -2.38 24.86
CA LEU A 322 11.95 -3.45 24.15
C LEU A 322 13.47 -3.17 24.18
N PRO A 323 14.28 -4.02 24.83
CA PRO A 323 15.68 -3.71 25.09
C PRO A 323 16.48 -3.42 23.82
N HIS A 324 17.15 -2.27 23.79
CA HIS A 324 18.05 -1.83 22.72
C HIS A 324 17.42 -1.73 21.32
N ALA A 325 16.10 -1.88 21.19
CA ALA A 325 15.44 -1.76 19.91
C ALA A 325 15.62 -0.35 19.36
N GLY A 326 16.01 -0.28 18.08
CA GLY A 326 15.93 0.95 17.33
C GLY A 326 14.47 1.32 17.06
N PHE A 327 14.21 2.61 16.90
CA PHE A 327 12.87 3.13 16.68
C PHE A 327 12.94 4.43 15.87
N HIS A 328 11.80 4.83 15.31
CA HIS A 328 11.65 6.09 14.58
C HIS A 328 12.55 6.21 13.33
N GLY A 329 12.59 5.16 12.51
CA GLY A 329 13.29 5.12 11.23
C GLY A 329 14.77 4.75 11.31
N GLN A 330 15.24 4.18 12.42
CA GLN A 330 16.60 3.66 12.57
C GLN A 330 16.81 2.34 11.82
N PHE A 331 15.87 1.41 11.93
CA PHE A 331 15.89 0.11 11.26
C PHE A 331 14.54 -0.23 10.60
N PRO A 332 14.04 0.61 9.66
CA PRO A 332 12.81 0.31 8.96
C PRO A 332 12.97 -0.88 8.00
N TYR A 333 11.85 -1.42 7.54
CA TYR A 333 11.81 -2.27 6.35
C TYR A 333 12.19 -1.47 5.09
N SER A 334 12.35 -2.16 3.96
CA SER A 334 12.81 -1.57 2.69
C SER A 334 11.91 -0.46 2.13
N TRP A 335 10.63 -0.41 2.54
CA TRP A 335 9.70 0.66 2.14
C TRP A 335 9.76 1.91 3.03
N GLY A 336 10.59 1.89 4.08
CA GLY A 336 10.78 3.00 5.00
C GLY A 336 9.70 3.11 6.07
N GLY A 337 9.31 4.35 6.38
CA GLY A 337 8.39 4.66 7.49
C GLY A 337 9.00 4.40 8.86
N TYR A 338 8.16 4.36 9.88
CA TYR A 338 8.55 4.09 11.26
C TYR A 338 8.34 2.62 11.63
N THR A 339 8.74 1.72 10.73
CA THR A 339 8.47 0.27 10.80
C THR A 339 9.52 -0.50 11.60
N ASP A 340 10.23 0.15 12.51
CA ASP A 340 11.38 -0.41 13.21
C ASP A 340 11.04 -1.63 14.05
N ILE A 341 9.88 -1.59 14.72
CA ILE A 341 9.35 -2.63 15.59
C ILE A 341 8.03 -3.11 15.00
N ASP A 342 7.92 -4.42 14.88
CA ASP A 342 6.80 -5.11 14.25
C ASP A 342 6.36 -6.27 15.14
N LEU A 343 5.11 -6.27 15.58
CA LEU A 343 4.56 -7.27 16.50
C LEU A 343 3.79 -8.31 15.70
N ALA A 344 4.04 -9.59 16.00
CA ALA A 344 3.43 -10.70 15.30
C ALA A 344 2.85 -11.72 16.28
N VAL A 345 1.85 -12.45 15.84
CA VAL A 345 1.26 -13.57 16.59
C VAL A 345 1.29 -14.81 15.72
N ASP A 346 1.67 -15.93 16.32
CA ASP A 346 1.56 -17.24 15.70
C ASP A 346 1.06 -18.28 16.72
N GLU A 347 1.12 -19.56 16.38
CA GLU A 347 0.71 -20.67 17.23
C GLU A 347 1.49 -20.75 18.56
N ASN A 348 2.67 -20.12 18.64
CA ASN A 348 3.54 -20.11 19.81
C ASN A 348 3.38 -18.83 20.65
N GLY A 349 2.50 -17.90 20.25
CA GLY A 349 2.13 -16.72 21.02
C GLY A 349 2.62 -15.41 20.39
N LEU A 350 3.01 -14.45 21.24
CA LEU A 350 3.34 -13.09 20.86
C LEU A 350 4.85 -12.90 20.61
N TRP A 351 5.18 -12.19 19.53
CA TRP A 351 6.55 -11.94 19.09
C TRP A 351 6.78 -10.46 18.75
N ALA A 352 8.02 -10.02 18.88
CA ALA A 352 8.51 -8.76 18.35
C ALA A 352 9.65 -9.01 17.35
N ILE A 353 9.53 -8.40 16.16
CA ILE A 353 10.51 -8.39 15.09
C ILE A 353 11.08 -6.97 15.01
N TYR A 354 12.38 -6.83 15.22
CA TYR A 354 13.05 -5.53 15.32
C TYR A 354 14.53 -5.63 14.94
N SER A 355 15.31 -4.58 15.19
CA SER A 355 16.76 -4.61 15.07
C SER A 355 17.41 -3.70 16.11
N THR A 356 18.71 -3.87 16.32
CA THR A 356 19.53 -3.10 17.27
C THR A 356 20.84 -2.65 16.63
N ASP A 357 21.50 -1.66 17.21
CA ASP A 357 22.85 -1.24 16.81
C ASP A 357 23.86 -2.39 16.91
N LYS A 358 23.75 -3.21 17.96
CA LYS A 358 24.62 -4.36 18.19
C LYS A 358 24.50 -5.40 17.07
N ALA A 359 23.27 -5.65 16.60
CA ALA A 359 22.96 -6.54 15.49
C ALA A 359 23.26 -5.93 14.10
N LYS A 360 23.71 -4.66 14.05
CA LYS A 360 24.09 -3.96 12.81
C LYS A 360 23.01 -4.00 11.73
N GLY A 361 21.74 -3.85 12.13
CA GLY A 361 20.60 -3.87 11.20
C GLY A 361 20.05 -5.26 10.88
N ALA A 362 20.64 -6.34 11.41
CA ALA A 362 20.08 -7.68 11.28
C ALA A 362 18.77 -7.83 12.06
N ILE A 363 17.83 -8.59 11.53
CA ILE A 363 16.55 -8.82 12.20
C ILE A 363 16.81 -9.60 13.50
N MET A 364 16.26 -9.07 14.58
CA MET A 364 16.14 -9.69 15.89
C MET A 364 14.69 -10.10 16.09
N ILE A 365 14.48 -11.31 16.62
CA ILE A 365 13.16 -11.83 16.97
C ILE A 365 13.16 -12.03 18.48
N SER A 366 12.15 -11.54 19.18
CA SER A 366 11.97 -11.81 20.62
C SER A 366 10.59 -12.37 20.89
N GLN A 367 10.52 -13.46 21.65
CA GLN A 367 9.23 -13.96 22.16
C GLN A 367 8.85 -13.15 23.39
N LEU A 368 7.60 -12.70 23.44
CA LEU A 368 7.09 -11.86 24.50
C LEU A 368 6.11 -12.63 25.39
N ASP A 369 6.12 -12.31 26.68
CA ASP A 369 5.00 -12.61 27.54
C ASP A 369 3.80 -11.74 27.16
N PRO A 370 2.64 -12.32 26.80
CA PRO A 370 1.48 -11.53 26.41
C PRO A 370 0.92 -10.73 27.58
N ASP A 371 1.16 -11.13 28.83
CA ASP A 371 0.60 -10.43 29.98
C ASP A 371 1.37 -9.20 30.37
N ASN A 372 2.70 -9.31 30.46
CA ASN A 372 3.57 -8.25 30.99
C ASN A 372 4.62 -7.72 30.00
N LEU A 373 4.61 -8.21 28.75
CA LEU A 373 5.53 -7.84 27.66
C LEU A 373 7.01 -8.15 27.92
N GLU A 374 7.31 -9.03 28.87
CA GLU A 374 8.68 -9.47 29.15
C GLU A 374 9.24 -10.30 28.01
N VAL A 375 10.50 -10.05 27.66
CA VAL A 375 11.23 -10.87 26.68
C VAL A 375 11.57 -12.22 27.30
N LYS A 376 11.01 -13.29 26.75
CA LYS A 376 11.26 -14.69 27.17
C LYS A 376 12.50 -15.28 26.50
N GLY A 377 12.79 -14.87 25.28
CA GLY A 377 13.93 -15.33 24.48
C GLY A 377 14.14 -14.40 23.29
N THR A 378 15.38 -14.36 22.78
CA THR A 378 15.78 -13.50 21.69
C THR A 378 16.71 -14.24 20.73
N TRP A 379 16.48 -14.06 19.43
CA TRP A 379 17.25 -14.67 18.35
C TRP A 379 17.76 -13.61 17.39
N GLU A 380 19.04 -13.69 17.04
CA GLU A 380 19.67 -12.84 16.02
C GLU A 380 19.72 -13.61 14.69
N THR A 381 19.12 -13.03 13.65
CA THR A 381 19.16 -13.59 12.29
C THR A 381 20.35 -13.06 11.49
N LYS A 382 20.54 -13.55 10.27
CA LYS A 382 21.59 -13.05 9.35
C LYS A 382 21.06 -12.09 8.28
N ILE A 383 19.75 -11.84 8.26
CA ILE A 383 19.10 -11.01 7.23
C ILE A 383 18.92 -9.59 7.75
N ARG A 384 19.21 -8.58 6.92
CA ARG A 384 19.05 -7.17 7.30
C ARG A 384 17.59 -6.74 7.18
N LYS A 385 17.05 -6.07 8.19
CA LYS A 385 15.65 -5.63 8.20
C LYS A 385 15.32 -4.70 7.03
N SER A 386 16.22 -3.77 6.71
CA SER A 386 16.07 -2.84 5.59
C SER A 386 16.18 -3.49 4.19
N SER A 387 16.57 -4.76 4.11
CA SER A 387 16.66 -5.48 2.83
C SER A 387 15.39 -6.23 2.44
N VAL A 388 14.40 -6.31 3.34
CA VAL A 388 13.13 -7.02 3.13
C VAL A 388 11.96 -6.06 3.26
N ALA A 389 10.83 -6.39 2.65
CA ALA A 389 9.63 -5.57 2.61
C ALA A 389 8.80 -5.67 3.89
N ASN A 390 8.70 -6.87 4.44
CA ASN A 390 7.94 -7.17 5.65
C ASN A 390 8.40 -8.54 6.20
N ALA A 391 7.98 -8.89 7.42
CA ALA A 391 8.23 -10.20 8.00
C ALA A 391 7.07 -10.62 8.92
N PHE A 392 6.79 -11.92 8.99
CA PHE A 392 5.72 -12.48 9.82
C PHE A 392 6.17 -13.81 10.44
N MET A 393 5.44 -14.26 11.47
CA MET A 393 5.71 -15.52 12.18
C MET A 393 4.67 -16.57 11.82
N ILE A 394 5.09 -17.82 11.61
CA ILE A 394 4.23 -19.01 11.54
C ILE A 394 4.96 -20.13 12.28
N CYS A 395 4.32 -20.77 13.26
CA CYS A 395 4.85 -21.94 13.94
C CYS A 395 6.28 -21.78 14.50
N GLY A 396 6.61 -20.62 15.07
CA GLY A 396 7.93 -20.28 15.60
C GLY A 396 8.99 -19.98 14.53
N LYS A 397 8.58 -19.81 13.27
CA LYS A 397 9.47 -19.50 12.15
C LYS A 397 9.13 -18.13 11.59
N MET A 398 10.15 -17.28 11.48
CA MET A 398 10.03 -15.98 10.82
C MET A 398 10.19 -16.16 9.32
N TYR A 399 9.30 -15.57 8.53
CA TYR A 399 9.34 -15.51 7.08
C TYR A 399 9.46 -14.05 6.62
N THR A 400 10.23 -13.77 5.56
CA THR A 400 10.37 -12.41 5.03
C THR A 400 9.83 -12.27 3.61
N VAL A 401 9.19 -11.14 3.32
CA VAL A 401 8.74 -10.76 1.97
C VAL A 401 9.86 -9.97 1.28
N ALA A 402 10.23 -10.34 0.05
CA ALA A 402 11.39 -9.75 -0.61
C ALA A 402 11.17 -8.30 -1.08
N SER A 403 10.02 -7.97 -1.67
CA SER A 403 9.76 -6.66 -2.28
C SER A 403 8.35 -6.15 -2.04
N TYR A 404 8.24 -4.89 -1.64
CA TYR A 404 6.96 -4.22 -1.41
C TYR A 404 6.37 -3.60 -2.69
N THR A 405 7.14 -3.51 -3.78
CA THR A 405 6.72 -2.86 -5.03
C THR A 405 6.58 -3.82 -6.21
N SER A 406 7.31 -4.93 -6.21
CA SER A 406 7.30 -5.88 -7.32
C SER A 406 5.97 -6.64 -7.32
N PRO A 407 5.21 -6.67 -8.44
CA PRO A 407 3.89 -7.30 -8.47
C PRO A 407 3.95 -8.81 -8.26
N ASN A 408 5.02 -9.45 -8.75
CA ASN A 408 5.37 -10.82 -8.45
C ASN A 408 6.66 -10.76 -7.62
N THR A 409 6.57 -11.10 -6.34
CA THR A 409 7.71 -11.19 -5.42
C THR A 409 7.73 -12.57 -4.79
N THR A 410 8.56 -12.78 -3.78
CA THR A 410 8.70 -14.05 -3.08
C THR A 410 8.78 -13.84 -1.59
N ILE A 411 8.35 -14.85 -0.84
CA ILE A 411 8.88 -15.11 0.49
C ILE A 411 10.27 -15.70 0.29
N ASN A 412 11.30 -14.97 0.68
CA ASN A 412 12.68 -15.23 0.25
C ASN A 412 13.59 -15.79 1.35
N TYR A 413 13.17 -15.70 2.61
CA TYR A 413 13.96 -16.18 3.74
C TYR A 413 13.05 -16.71 4.83
N MET A 414 13.53 -17.75 5.52
CA MET A 414 12.90 -18.32 6.70
C MET A 414 13.96 -18.46 7.80
N TYR A 415 13.61 -18.15 9.04
CA TYR A 415 14.42 -18.40 10.22
C TYR A 415 13.62 -19.19 11.25
N ASP A 416 14.13 -20.35 11.65
CA ASP A 416 13.53 -21.21 12.67
C ASP A 416 14.14 -20.90 14.04
N THR A 417 13.31 -20.45 14.97
CA THR A 417 13.74 -20.09 16.33
C THR A 417 14.10 -21.31 17.19
N ALA A 418 13.54 -22.48 16.93
CA ALA A 418 13.84 -23.69 17.67
C ALA A 418 15.24 -24.22 17.32
N THR A 419 15.64 -24.15 16.04
CA THR A 419 16.96 -24.59 15.59
C THR A 419 17.99 -23.45 15.53
N SER A 420 17.54 -22.19 15.64
CA SER A 420 18.35 -20.98 15.41
C SER A 420 19.04 -20.96 14.04
N GLN A 421 18.40 -21.57 13.04
CA GLN A 421 18.90 -21.65 11.67
C GLN A 421 17.99 -20.89 10.72
N GLY A 422 18.60 -20.17 9.78
CA GLY A 422 17.89 -19.55 8.68
C GLY A 422 18.28 -20.14 7.34
N LYS A 423 17.30 -20.26 6.45
CA LYS A 423 17.46 -20.78 5.09
C LYS A 423 16.82 -19.83 4.07
N THR A 424 17.46 -19.69 2.93
CA THR A 424 16.87 -19.02 1.77
C THR A 424 15.78 -19.91 1.19
N ILE A 425 14.63 -19.33 0.90
CA ILE A 425 13.49 -20.01 0.28
C ILE A 425 12.98 -19.17 -0.89
N SER A 426 12.05 -19.71 -1.68
CA SER A 426 11.47 -19.00 -2.82
C SER A 426 10.02 -19.40 -3.01
N VAL A 427 9.15 -18.97 -2.10
CA VAL A 427 7.70 -19.17 -2.23
C VAL A 427 7.10 -17.97 -2.96
N PRO A 428 6.41 -18.15 -4.09
CA PRO A 428 5.80 -17.04 -4.81
C PRO A 428 4.80 -16.24 -3.96
N PHE A 429 4.86 -14.91 -4.06
CA PHE A 429 3.94 -13.99 -3.37
C PHE A 429 3.45 -12.91 -4.34
N LYS A 430 2.13 -12.76 -4.47
CA LYS A 430 1.49 -11.80 -5.40
C LYS A 430 1.15 -10.50 -4.67
N ASN A 431 1.84 -9.43 -5.04
CA ASN A 431 1.66 -8.09 -4.48
C ASN A 431 0.91 -7.21 -5.49
N ARG A 432 -0.42 -7.29 -5.49
CA ARG A 432 -1.26 -6.82 -6.60
C ARG A 432 -1.20 -5.31 -6.80
N PHE A 433 -1.15 -4.53 -5.72
CA PHE A 433 -1.25 -3.07 -5.74
C PHE A 433 0.08 -2.35 -5.48
N ARG A 434 1.17 -3.13 -5.37
CA ARG A 434 2.57 -2.67 -5.48
C ARG A 434 3.00 -1.69 -4.39
N TYR A 435 2.33 -1.71 -3.24
CA TYR A 435 2.78 -1.01 -2.04
C TYR A 435 2.30 -1.75 -0.80
N ASN A 436 2.88 -2.92 -0.57
CA ASN A 436 2.56 -3.74 0.60
C ASN A 436 3.26 -3.20 1.85
N SER A 437 2.47 -2.65 2.77
CA SER A 437 2.92 -1.94 3.98
C SER A 437 2.79 -2.75 5.27
N MET A 438 2.03 -3.85 5.25
CA MET A 438 1.79 -4.70 6.40
C MET A 438 1.49 -6.10 5.87
N VAL A 439 2.11 -7.13 6.47
CA VAL A 439 1.78 -8.54 6.26
C VAL A 439 1.86 -9.26 7.60
N ASP A 440 0.74 -9.71 8.12
CA ASP A 440 0.65 -10.42 9.40
C ASP A 440 -0.04 -11.76 9.24
N PHE A 441 0.39 -12.76 10.01
CA PHE A 441 -0.26 -14.06 10.04
C PHE A 441 -1.34 -14.11 11.12
N ASN A 442 -2.49 -14.67 10.80
CA ASN A 442 -3.51 -15.02 11.78
C ASN A 442 -3.54 -16.56 11.93
N PRO A 443 -3.11 -17.12 13.08
CA PRO A 443 -3.03 -18.57 13.28
C PRO A 443 -4.40 -19.26 13.36
N ALA A 444 -5.45 -18.55 13.80
CA ALA A 444 -6.80 -19.12 13.87
C ALA A 444 -7.41 -19.32 12.47
N GLN A 445 -7.23 -18.34 11.59
CA GLN A 445 -7.74 -18.39 10.21
C GLN A 445 -6.76 -19.06 9.24
N ARG A 446 -5.49 -19.19 9.63
CA ARG A 446 -4.39 -19.66 8.77
C ARG A 446 -4.30 -18.87 7.47
N LYS A 447 -4.38 -17.55 7.60
CA LYS A 447 -4.27 -16.59 6.49
C LYS A 447 -3.25 -15.53 6.82
N LEU A 448 -2.60 -15.01 5.78
CA LEU A 448 -1.87 -13.75 5.88
C LEU A 448 -2.85 -12.60 5.62
N TYR A 449 -2.85 -11.63 6.50
CA TYR A 449 -3.53 -10.34 6.37
C TYR A 449 -2.50 -9.36 5.82
N ALA A 450 -2.91 -8.52 4.86
CA ALA A 450 -2.01 -7.50 4.35
C ALA A 450 -2.70 -6.19 4.01
N TRP A 451 -1.94 -5.10 4.10
CA TRP A 451 -2.32 -3.79 3.62
C TRP A 451 -1.48 -3.40 2.41
N ASP A 452 -2.07 -3.51 1.22
CA ASP A 452 -1.40 -3.23 -0.05
C ASP A 452 -2.04 -2.01 -0.74
N ASN A 453 -1.40 -0.86 -0.59
CA ASN A 453 -1.77 0.40 -1.25
C ASN A 453 -3.26 0.75 -1.16
N TYR A 454 -3.76 1.05 0.05
CA TYR A 454 -5.18 1.25 0.37
C TYR A 454 -6.07 0.01 0.42
N TYR A 455 -5.61 -1.14 -0.06
CA TYR A 455 -6.42 -2.36 -0.08
C TYR A 455 -6.09 -3.27 1.09
N MET A 456 -7.14 -3.67 1.82
CA MET A 456 -7.11 -4.75 2.81
C MET A 456 -7.30 -6.07 2.07
N VAL A 457 -6.30 -6.94 2.12
CA VAL A 457 -6.28 -8.20 1.37
C VAL A 457 -5.83 -9.37 2.24
N THR A 458 -6.40 -10.56 2.02
CA THR A 458 -5.90 -11.79 2.65
C THR A 458 -5.30 -12.76 1.65
N TYR A 459 -4.41 -13.61 2.13
CA TYR A 459 -3.84 -14.72 1.39
C TYR A 459 -4.06 -16.02 2.16
N ASN A 460 -4.66 -17.02 1.52
CA ASN A 460 -4.65 -18.37 2.07
C ASN A 460 -3.24 -18.94 1.96
N VAL A 461 -2.80 -19.66 2.99
CA VAL A 461 -1.49 -20.31 3.00
C VAL A 461 -1.63 -21.82 3.12
N ARG A 462 -0.61 -22.54 2.63
CA ARG A 462 -0.46 -23.97 2.85
C ARG A 462 0.88 -24.24 3.51
N LEU A 463 0.84 -25.02 4.58
CA LEU A 463 2.02 -25.49 5.28
C LEU A 463 2.33 -26.94 4.88
N GLY A 464 3.59 -27.22 4.53
CA GLY A 464 4.11 -28.55 4.27
C GLY A 464 4.61 -29.22 5.55
N LYS A 465 4.96 -30.50 5.47
CA LYS A 465 5.59 -31.19 6.60
C LYS A 465 6.93 -30.54 6.94
N GLN A 466 7.28 -30.53 8.22
CA GLN A 466 8.58 -30.07 8.70
C GLN A 466 9.66 -31.04 8.24
N GLU A 467 10.63 -30.56 7.45
CA GLU A 467 11.82 -31.31 7.02
C GLU A 467 12.94 -31.26 8.05
#